data_AF-A0A522UUM1-F1
#
_entry.id   AF-A0A522UUM1-F1
#
_cell.length_a   1.000
_cell.length_b   1.000
_cell.length_c   1.000
_cell.angle_alpha   90.00
_cell.angle_beta   90.00
_cell.angle_gamma   90.00
#
_symmetry.space_group_name_H-M   'P 1'
#
loop_
_entity.id
_entity.type
_entity.pdbx_description
1 polymer ?
#
loop_
_entity_poly.entity_id
_entity_poly.type
_entity_poly.pdbx_seq_one_letter_code
_entity_poly.pdbx_strand_id
1 'polypeptide(L)'
;MNWFKRHDDIEGVNDTFVTLIRVAQEDDGVRKTLMTILSLPPFHRKSMLNTMINEMKMKSSPADFVAAIACLLDDEIAERAIGVLKE
;
A
#
# COMPACT_ATOMS: atom_id res chain seq x y z
N MET A 1 -6.56 -0.26 16.89
CA MET A 1 -7.03 -1.05 15.73
C MET A 1 -5.82 -1.82 15.23
N ASN A 2 -5.78 -3.15 15.34
CA ASN A 2 -4.58 -3.95 15.13
C ASN A 2 -4.65 -4.64 13.76
N TRP A 3 -3.99 -4.07 12.74
CA TRP A 3 -4.28 -4.32 11.31
C TRP A 3 -3.47 -5.48 10.71
N PHE A 4 -2.31 -5.84 11.27
CA PHE A 4 -1.27 -6.63 10.58
C PHE A 4 -0.85 -7.91 11.31
N LYS A 5 -1.81 -8.71 11.76
CA LYS A 5 -1.56 -9.96 12.52
C LYS A 5 -0.90 -11.11 11.73
N ARG A 6 -0.40 -10.86 10.51
CA ARG A 6 0.32 -11.84 9.65
C ARG A 6 1.71 -11.34 9.19
N HIS A 7 2.11 -10.11 9.55
CA HIS A 7 3.39 -9.48 9.15
C HIS A 7 4.14 -8.98 10.39
N ASP A 8 4.24 -9.83 11.43
CA ASP A 8 4.73 -9.48 12.77
C ASP A 8 6.22 -9.10 12.85
N ASP A 9 6.98 -9.07 11.75
CA ASP A 9 8.45 -8.93 11.84
C ASP A 9 9.00 -7.51 11.59
N ILE A 10 8.20 -6.50 11.24
CA ILE A 10 8.74 -5.13 11.03
C ILE A 10 7.75 -4.04 11.47
N GLU A 11 7.87 -3.56 12.71
CA GLU A 11 7.03 -2.48 13.27
C GLU A 11 7.01 -1.22 12.38
N GLY A 12 8.16 -0.83 11.81
CA GLY A 12 8.28 0.37 10.95
C GLY A 12 7.49 0.30 9.63
N VAL A 13 7.22 -0.91 9.12
CA VAL A 13 6.46 -1.09 7.87
C VAL A 13 4.98 -0.85 8.10
N ASN A 14 4.46 -1.33 9.24
CA ASN A 14 3.09 -1.11 9.64
C ASN A 14 2.80 0.39 9.82
N ASP A 15 3.67 1.10 10.54
CA ASP A 15 3.54 2.55 10.74
C ASP A 15 3.61 3.34 9.44
N THR A 16 4.54 2.99 8.54
CA THR A 16 4.67 3.63 7.23
C THR A 16 3.44 3.39 6.35
N PHE A 17 2.88 2.18 6.38
CA PHE A 17 1.66 1.86 5.66
C PHE A 17 0.45 2.62 6.23
N VAL A 18 0.28 2.63 7.55
CA VAL A 18 -0.80 3.39 8.20
C VAL A 18 -0.68 4.87 7.85
N THR A 19 0.55 5.39 7.80
CA THR A 19 0.81 6.77 7.37
C THR A 19 0.39 7.00 5.93
N LEU A 20 0.73 6.10 5.00
CA LEU A 20 0.28 6.17 3.60
C LEU A 20 -1.25 6.24 3.49
N ILE A 21 -1.98 5.40 4.25
CA ILE A 21 -3.45 5.41 4.27
C ILE A 21 -3.99 6.73 4.84
N ARG A 22 -3.41 7.24 5.93
CA ARG A 22 -3.82 8.54 6.51
C ARG A 22 -3.61 9.70 5.55
N VAL A 23 -2.45 9.75 4.90
CA VAL A 23 -2.18 10.75 3.86
C VAL A 23 -3.20 10.65 2.73
N ALA A 24 -3.55 9.43 2.31
CA ALA A 24 -4.58 9.22 1.31
C ALA A 24 -6.00 9.58 1.79
N GLN A 25 -6.27 9.65 3.09
CA GLN A 25 -7.55 10.16 3.60
C GLN A 25 -7.58 11.70 3.57
N GLU A 26 -6.45 12.35 3.86
CA GLU A 26 -6.34 13.81 3.95
C GLU A 26 -6.10 14.50 2.59
N ASP A 27 -5.39 13.83 1.67
CA ASP A 27 -5.05 14.36 0.34
C ASP A 27 -5.83 13.65 -0.77
N ASP A 28 -6.72 14.39 -1.44
CA ASP A 28 -7.57 13.91 -2.53
C ASP A 28 -6.78 13.37 -3.74
N GLY A 29 -5.60 13.91 -4.03
CA GLY A 29 -4.74 13.48 -5.13
C GLY A 29 -4.09 12.13 -4.83
N VAL A 30 -3.59 11.97 -3.61
CA VAL A 30 -3.07 10.69 -3.11
C VAL A 30 -4.20 9.67 -3.03
N ARG A 31 -5.38 10.04 -2.54
CA ARG A 31 -6.57 9.18 -2.50
C ARG A 31 -6.91 8.61 -3.87
N LYS A 32 -7.02 9.49 -4.87
CA LYS A 32 -7.38 9.09 -6.25
C LYS A 32 -6.33 8.16 -6.84
N THR A 33 -5.05 8.46 -6.65
CA THR A 33 -3.96 7.62 -7.13
C THR A 33 -4.03 6.23 -6.51
N LEU A 34 -4.15 6.18 -5.17
CA LEU A 34 -4.18 4.93 -4.43
C LEU A 34 -5.44 4.10 -4.78
N MET A 35 -6.61 4.75 -4.86
CA MET A 35 -7.85 4.10 -5.28
C MET A 35 -7.78 3.57 -6.72
N THR A 36 -7.11 4.27 -7.63
CA THR A 36 -6.91 3.79 -9.01
C THR A 36 -6.11 2.49 -9.02
N ILE A 37 -5.03 2.43 -8.23
CA ILE A 37 -4.19 1.24 -8.08
C ILE A 37 -5.01 0.09 -7.47
N LEU A 38 -5.71 0.37 -6.37
CA LEU A 38 -6.47 -0.62 -5.62
C LEU A 38 -7.67 -1.18 -6.39
N SER A 39 -8.28 -0.38 -7.28
CA SER A 39 -9.44 -0.78 -8.08
C SER A 39 -9.09 -1.68 -9.27
N LEU A 40 -7.79 -1.90 -9.55
CA LEU A 40 -7.37 -2.84 -10.59
C LEU A 40 -7.69 -4.28 -10.17
N PRO A 41 -8.03 -5.16 -11.14
CA PRO A 41 -8.19 -6.58 -10.84
C PRO A 41 -6.89 -7.14 -10.24
N PRO A 42 -6.94 -8.13 -9.32
CA PRO A 42 -5.78 -8.61 -8.56
C PRO A 42 -4.53 -8.89 -9.39
N PHE A 43 -4.70 -9.56 -10.54
CA PHE A 43 -3.59 -9.85 -11.46
C PHE A 43 -2.91 -8.58 -12.00
N HIS A 44 -3.70 -7.62 -12.48
CA HIS A 44 -3.18 -6.35 -13.00
C HIS A 44 -2.57 -5.49 -11.90
N ARG A 45 -3.19 -5.43 -10.72
CA ARG A 45 -2.67 -4.72 -9.56
C ARG A 45 -1.30 -5.25 -9.15
N LYS A 46 -1.18 -6.57 -8.97
CA LYS A 46 0.06 -7.25 -8.60
C LYS A 46 1.15 -7.04 -9.65
N SER A 47 0.81 -7.16 -10.94
CA SER A 47 1.79 -6.92 -12.02
C SER A 47 2.34 -5.50 -11.98
N MET A 48 1.47 -4.50 -11.87
CA MET A 48 1.88 -3.08 -11.83
C MET A 48 2.68 -2.75 -10.56
N LEU A 49 2.22 -3.21 -9.39
CA LEU A 49 2.90 -2.99 -8.12
C LEU A 49 4.29 -3.62 -8.11
N ASN A 50 4.47 -4.82 -8.67
CA ASN A 50 5.80 -5.43 -8.77
C ASN A 50 6.76 -4.59 -9.63
N THR A 51 6.30 -4.05 -10.76
CA THR A 51 7.09 -3.12 -11.58
C THR A 51 7.46 -1.87 -10.78
N MET A 52 6.48 -1.24 -10.13
CA MET A 52 6.70 -0.04 -9.32
C MET A 52 7.68 -0.29 -8.16
N ILE A 53 7.53 -1.40 -7.43
CA ILE A 53 8.41 -1.80 -6.34
C ILE A 53 9.85 -1.99 -6.83
N ASN A 54 10.03 -2.63 -7.98
CA ASN A 54 11.36 -2.81 -8.57
C ASN A 54 11.99 -1.46 -8.96
N GLU A 55 11.23 -0.56 -9.58
CA GLU A 55 11.69 0.80 -9.88
C GLU A 55 12.07 1.58 -8.61
N MET A 56 11.26 1.48 -7.55
CA MET A 56 11.54 2.14 -6.27
C MET A 56 12.83 1.63 -5.64
N LYS A 57 13.07 0.31 -5.69
CA LYS A 57 14.32 -0.31 -5.22
C LYS A 57 15.53 0.18 -6.04
N MET A 58 15.40 0.26 -7.36
CA MET A 58 16.47 0.77 -8.24
C MET A 58 16.78 2.25 -7.98
N LYS A 59 15.79 3.03 -7.57
CA LYS A 59 15.92 4.44 -7.20
C LYS A 59 16.35 4.67 -5.75
N SER A 60 16.72 3.60 -5.02
CA SER A 60 17.11 3.67 -3.60
C SER A 60 16.04 4.33 -2.71
N SER A 61 14.76 4.08 -2.99
CA SER A 61 13.67 4.54 -2.14
C SER A 61 13.78 3.92 -0.73
N PRO A 62 13.30 4.60 0.33
CA PRO A 62 13.34 4.07 1.69
C PRO A 62 12.71 2.67 1.78
N ALA A 63 13.40 1.74 2.43
CA ALA A 63 12.99 0.33 2.50
C ALA A 63 11.60 0.15 3.10
N ASP A 64 11.29 0.91 4.16
CA ASP A 64 9.99 0.86 4.82
C ASP A 64 8.85 1.35 3.91
N PHE A 65 9.13 2.33 3.04
CA PHE A 65 8.17 2.81 2.06
C PHE A 65 7.95 1.78 0.95
N VAL A 66 9.01 1.13 0.47
CA VAL A 66 8.90 0.02 -0.49
C VAL A 66 8.07 -1.12 0.10
N ALA A 67 8.30 -1.46 1.37
CA ALA A 67 7.57 -2.52 2.07
C ALA A 67 6.10 -2.14 2.30
N ALA A 68 5.81 -0.89 2.64
CA ALA A 68 4.43 -0.40 2.74
C ALA A 68 3.68 -0.52 1.41
N ILE A 69 4.30 -0.17 0.28
CA ILE A 69 3.70 -0.39 -1.04
C ILE A 69 3.54 -1.89 -1.34
N ALA A 70 4.48 -2.74 -0.91
CA ALA A 70 4.40 -4.18 -1.08
C ALA A 70 3.22 -4.82 -0.32
N CYS A 71 2.74 -4.24 0.78
CA CYS A 71 1.54 -4.71 1.47
C CYS A 71 0.30 -4.73 0.55
N LEU A 72 0.24 -3.87 -0.47
CA LEU A 72 -0.88 -3.81 -1.43
C LEU A 72 -0.88 -4.97 -2.45
N LEU A 73 0.16 -5.80 -2.46
CA LEU A 73 0.19 -7.06 -3.21
C LEU A 73 -0.77 -8.09 -2.60
N ASP A 74 -1.01 -8.05 -1.30
CA ASP A 74 -1.97 -8.92 -0.62
C ASP A 74 -3.41 -8.48 -0.93
N ASP A 75 -4.25 -9.44 -1.34
CA ASP A 75 -5.63 -9.16 -1.73
C ASP A 75 -6.50 -8.76 -0.53
N GLU A 76 -6.31 -9.38 0.64
CA GLU A 76 -7.03 -9.02 1.86
C GLU A 76 -6.66 -7.61 2.33
N ILE A 77 -5.38 -7.23 2.24
CA ILE A 77 -4.93 -5.88 2.62
C ILE A 77 -5.49 -4.84 1.63
N ALA A 78 -5.44 -5.11 0.34
CA ALA A 78 -5.94 -4.20 -0.67
C ALA A 78 -7.45 -3.95 -0.53
N GLU A 79 -8.25 -5.00 -0.30
CA GLU A 79 -9.69 -4.88 -0.06
C GLU A 79 -10.00 -4.04 1.19
N ARG A 80 -9.25 -4.24 2.28
CA ARG A 80 -9.41 -3.43 3.49
C ARG A 80 -9.04 -1.97 3.26
N ALA A 81 -7.95 -1.71 2.55
CA ALA A 81 -7.54 -0.35 2.21
C ALA A 81 -8.62 0.37 1.38
N ILE A 82 -9.26 -0.32 0.43
CA ILE A 82 -10.42 0.21 -0.30
C ILE A 82 -11.56 0.58 0.65
N GLY A 83 -11.86 -0.29 1.62
CA GLY A 83 -12.90 -0.03 2.62
C GLY A 83 -12.66 1.28 3.37
N VAL A 84 -11.44 1.46 3.88
CA VAL A 84 -11.04 2.65 4.65
C VAL A 84 -11.02 3.94 3.82
N LEU A 85 -10.72 3.86 2.52
CA LEU A 85 -10.62 5.03 1.63
C LEU A 85 -11.97 5.42 0.99
N LYS A 86 -13.00 4.60 1.17
CA LYS A 86 -14.38 4.90 0.73
C LYS A 86 -15.21 5.58 1.81
N GLU A 87 -14.79 5.49 3.07
CA GLU A 87 -15.38 6.21 4.22
C GLU A 87 -15.00 7.69 4.19
#